data_AF-A0A6A5YAL5-F1
#
_entry.id   AF-A0A6A5YAL5-F1
#
_cell.length_a   1.000
_cell.length_b   1.000
_cell.length_c   1.000
_cell.angle_alpha   90.00
_cell.angle_beta   90.00
_cell.angle_gamma   90.00
#
_symmetry.space_group_name_H-M   'P 1'
#
loop_
_entity.id
_entity.type
_entity.pdbx_description
1 polymer ?
#
loop_
_entity_poly.entity_id
_entity_poly.type
_entity_poly.pdbx_seq_one_letter_code
_entity_poly.pdbx_strand_id
1 'polypeptide(L)'
;MSDLESMLEQLDLIGKHMWDISLDKSSFSSLKTKISDLEAQIAVHDALQNTVRQLQESGTSTLTKPQSRVSKFLETLYGNNASATDESRWNSLRCLDCETFLFIAVSYTPMDITKMPRIGFQYLIESAPKYLSKKLLPPRWMFSRELQLGVADKADLAGIAQFKRRYHELEFDMNNTLDDEERRKRPRAEGQSNDKDGPPRKLLLPRYYK
;
A
#
# COMPACT_ATOMS: atom_id res chain seq x y z
N MET A 1 -10.25 11.41 29.09
CA MET A 1 -9.55 12.36 28.23
C MET A 1 -8.96 11.55 27.10
N SER A 2 -9.31 11.85 25.86
CA SER A 2 -8.76 11.12 24.71
C SER A 2 -7.27 11.45 24.56
N ASP A 3 -6.47 10.51 24.03
CA ASP A 3 -5.04 10.74 23.77
C ASP A 3 -4.81 12.00 22.91
N LEU A 4 -5.77 12.32 22.03
CA LEU A 4 -5.76 13.53 21.21
C LEU A 4 -5.90 14.82 22.02
N GLU A 5 -6.86 14.87 22.95
CA GLU A 5 -7.06 16.03 23.83
C GLU A 5 -5.80 16.31 24.67
N SER A 6 -5.18 15.25 25.21
CA SER A 6 -3.94 15.40 25.98
C SER A 6 -2.78 15.93 25.13
N MET A 7 -2.65 15.47 23.88
CA MET A 7 -1.63 16.01 22.95
C MET A 7 -1.87 17.48 22.62
N LEU A 8 -3.12 17.90 22.41
CA LEU A 8 -3.46 19.29 22.13
C LEU A 8 -3.15 20.19 23.35
N GLU A 9 -3.51 19.76 24.55
CA GLU A 9 -3.18 20.48 25.79
C GLU A 9 -1.66 20.66 25.97
N GLN A 10 -0.86 19.66 25.61
CA GLN A 10 0.61 19.76 25.65
C GLN A 10 1.15 20.78 24.65
N LEU A 11 0.59 20.85 23.44
CA LEU A 11 0.98 21.84 22.44
C LEU A 11 0.62 23.27 22.91
N ASP A 12 -0.55 23.45 23.50
CA ASP A 12 -0.96 24.73 24.09
C ASP A 12 -0.03 25.15 25.25
N LEU A 13 0.38 24.19 26.08
CA LEU A 13 1.33 24.43 27.16
C LEU A 13 2.70 24.89 26.64
N ILE A 14 3.19 24.28 25.56
CA ILE A 14 4.42 24.74 24.88
C ILE A 14 4.25 26.19 24.41
N GLY A 15 3.12 26.51 23.78
CA GLY A 15 2.81 27.87 23.33
C GLY A 15 2.80 28.90 24.47
N LYS A 16 2.27 28.55 25.64
CA LYS A 16 2.32 29.40 26.84
C LYS A 16 3.75 29.59 27.34
N HIS A 17 4.48 28.51 27.53
CA HIS A 17 5.86 28.54 28.02
C HIS A 17 6.82 29.30 27.10
N MET A 18 6.55 29.39 25.80
CA MET A 18 7.37 30.20 24.88
C MET A 18 7.39 31.69 25.25
N TRP A 19 6.37 32.20 25.93
CA TRP A 19 6.33 33.60 26.40
C TRP A 19 7.08 33.80 27.73
N ASP A 20 7.12 32.77 28.58
CA ASP A 20 7.68 32.85 29.93
C ASP A 20 9.17 32.51 29.98
N ILE A 21 9.67 31.76 28.99
CA ILE A 21 11.06 31.29 28.97
C ILE A 21 11.95 32.26 28.16
N SER A 22 13.00 32.78 28.78
CA SER A 22 14.09 33.47 28.08
C SER A 22 14.94 32.45 27.30
N LEU A 23 14.53 32.13 26.09
CA LEU A 23 15.29 31.26 25.20
C LEU A 23 16.45 32.02 24.57
N ASP A 24 17.66 31.48 24.68
CA ASP A 24 18.75 31.95 23.85
C ASP A 24 18.51 31.57 22.37
N LYS A 25 19.30 32.17 21.47
CA LYS A 25 19.17 31.95 20.02
C LYS A 25 19.30 30.48 19.62
N SER A 26 20.14 29.71 20.31
CA SER A 26 20.39 28.30 20.01
C SER A 26 19.21 27.40 20.42
N SER A 27 18.61 27.70 21.57
CA SER A 27 17.44 27.02 22.11
C SER A 27 16.21 27.32 21.26
N PHE A 28 16.03 28.56 20.83
CA PHE A 28 14.96 28.93 19.91
C PHE A 28 15.10 28.25 18.55
N SER A 29 16.32 28.17 18.00
CA SER A 29 16.57 27.43 16.76
C SER A 29 16.24 25.94 16.91
N SER A 30 16.61 25.34 18.04
CA SER A 30 16.32 23.93 18.32
C SER A 30 14.82 23.66 18.44
N LEU A 31 14.08 24.54 19.11
CA LEU A 31 12.63 24.47 19.20
C LEU A 31 11.98 24.59 17.82
N LYS A 32 12.42 25.55 17.00
CA LYS A 32 11.94 25.73 15.63
C LYS A 32 12.17 24.47 14.79
N THR A 33 13.35 23.86 14.87
CA THR A 33 13.65 22.60 14.20
C THR A 33 12.67 21.49 14.63
N LYS A 34 12.45 21.32 15.93
CA LYS A 34 11.50 20.30 16.42
C LYS A 34 10.06 20.53 15.96
N ILE A 35 9.61 21.79 15.89
CA ILE A 35 8.28 22.13 15.37
C ILE A 35 8.19 21.77 13.89
N SER A 36 9.20 22.13 13.09
CA SER A 36 9.26 21.77 11.68
C SER A 36 9.31 20.25 11.46
N ASP A 37 10.00 19.51 12.33
CA ASP A 37 10.00 18.04 12.29
C ASP A 37 8.60 17.48 12.53
N LEU A 38 7.89 17.96 13.56
CA LEU A 38 6.52 17.54 13.87
C LEU A 38 5.55 17.88 12.74
N GLU A 39 5.66 19.08 12.17
CA GLU A 39 4.84 19.48 11.02
C GLU A 39 5.03 18.52 9.83
N ALA A 40 6.28 18.16 9.53
CA ALA A 40 6.58 17.20 8.48
C ALA A 40 6.02 15.81 8.77
N GLN A 41 6.09 15.36 10.03
CA GLN A 41 5.52 14.08 10.47
C GLN A 41 4.00 14.05 10.32
N ILE A 42 3.32 15.12 10.73
CA ILE A 42 1.86 15.27 10.61
C ILE A 42 1.46 15.23 9.14
N ALA A 43 2.14 15.99 8.27
CA ALA A 43 1.85 16.02 6.84
C ALA A 43 2.01 14.64 6.18
N VAL A 44 3.05 13.88 6.57
CA VAL A 44 3.23 12.50 6.10
C VAL A 44 2.09 11.61 6.60
N HIS A 45 1.78 11.65 7.89
CA HIS A 45 0.71 10.84 8.46
C HIS A 45 -0.66 11.12 7.84
N ASP A 46 -1.00 12.38 7.61
CA ASP A 46 -2.25 12.77 6.98
C ASP A 46 -2.35 12.20 5.55
N ALA A 47 -1.30 12.35 4.75
CA ALA A 47 -1.28 11.80 3.39
C ALA A 47 -1.44 10.27 3.37
N LEU A 48 -0.71 9.54 4.23
CA LEU A 48 -0.83 8.08 4.32
C LEU A 48 -2.22 7.66 4.83
N GLN A 49 -2.77 8.38 5.82
CA GLN A 49 -4.10 8.11 6.36
C GLN A 49 -5.20 8.35 5.33
N ASN A 50 -5.06 9.41 4.53
CA ASN A 50 -5.95 9.71 3.43
C ASN A 50 -5.96 8.57 2.40
N THR A 51 -4.79 8.01 2.09
CA THR A 51 -4.70 6.83 1.21
C THR A 51 -5.35 5.59 1.81
N VAL A 52 -5.11 5.28 3.10
CA VAL A 52 -5.78 4.14 3.77
C VAL A 52 -7.29 4.28 3.70
N ARG A 53 -7.80 5.47 4.03
CA ARG A 53 -9.24 5.76 3.98
C ARG A 53 -9.79 5.57 2.57
N GLN A 54 -9.12 6.11 1.56
CA GLN A 54 -9.52 5.93 0.16
C GLN A 54 -9.53 4.45 -0.24
N LEU A 55 -8.48 3.68 0.13
CA LEU A 55 -8.41 2.25 -0.15
C LEU A 55 -9.58 1.49 0.49
N GLN A 56 -9.92 1.80 1.74
CA GLN A 56 -11.04 1.18 2.46
C GLN A 56 -12.41 1.54 1.88
N GLU A 57 -12.58 2.78 1.40
CA GLU A 57 -13.82 3.30 0.81
C GLU A 57 -14.00 2.92 -0.68
N SER A 58 -13.01 2.26 -1.30
CA SER A 58 -12.98 1.91 -2.74
C SER A 58 -14.12 1.01 -3.22
N GLY A 59 -14.97 0.48 -2.33
CA GLY A 59 -16.23 -0.14 -2.74
C GLY A 59 -17.20 0.86 -3.41
N THR A 60 -17.00 2.17 -3.22
CA THR A 60 -17.87 3.25 -3.73
C THR A 60 -17.13 4.49 -4.24
N SER A 61 -15.86 4.71 -3.86
CA SER A 61 -15.09 5.90 -4.25
C SER A 61 -13.77 5.51 -4.89
N THR A 62 -13.62 5.73 -6.20
CA THR A 62 -12.40 5.40 -6.93
C THR A 62 -11.27 6.31 -6.46
N LEU A 63 -10.20 5.70 -5.95
CA LEU A 63 -8.92 6.37 -5.72
C LEU A 63 -8.55 7.22 -6.95
N THR A 64 -8.09 8.45 -6.77
CA THR A 64 -7.97 9.39 -7.89
C THR A 64 -6.79 9.03 -8.79
N LYS A 65 -7.06 8.25 -9.85
CA LYS A 65 -6.11 7.83 -10.89
C LYS A 65 -4.88 7.05 -10.38
N PRO A 66 -5.04 5.97 -9.57
CA PRO A 66 -3.94 5.15 -9.06
C PRO A 66 -3.03 4.63 -10.18
N GLN A 67 -3.60 4.16 -11.29
CA GLN A 67 -2.84 3.73 -12.46
C GLN A 67 -1.84 4.80 -12.93
N SER A 68 -2.32 6.03 -13.15
CA SER A 68 -1.48 7.12 -13.66
C SER A 68 -0.38 7.50 -12.68
N ARG A 69 -0.65 7.44 -11.36
CA ARG A 69 0.36 7.72 -10.33
C ARG A 69 1.45 6.67 -10.32
N VAL A 70 1.08 5.39 -10.28
CA VAL A 70 2.03 4.27 -10.29
C VAL A 70 2.86 4.26 -11.57
N SER A 71 2.23 4.40 -12.74
CA SER A 71 2.94 4.50 -14.03
C SER A 71 3.99 5.61 -14.01
N LYS A 72 3.64 6.82 -13.52
CA LYS A 72 4.58 7.96 -13.45
C LYS A 72 5.70 7.74 -12.44
N PHE A 73 5.42 7.11 -11.31
CA PHE A 73 6.44 6.73 -10.35
C PHE A 73 7.46 5.78 -10.97
N LEU A 74 6.98 4.69 -11.57
CA LEU A 74 7.84 3.69 -12.21
C LEU A 74 8.66 4.30 -13.35
N GLU A 75 8.06 5.18 -14.15
CA GLU A 75 8.77 5.91 -15.21
C GLU A 75 9.85 6.84 -14.65
N THR A 76 9.60 7.50 -13.52
CA THR A 76 10.59 8.38 -12.87
C THR A 76 11.73 7.56 -12.25
N LEU A 77 11.43 6.38 -11.71
CA LEU A 77 12.39 5.50 -11.05
C LEU A 77 13.25 4.68 -12.00
N TYR A 78 12.66 4.20 -13.10
CA TYR A 78 13.30 3.22 -13.98
C TYR A 78 13.43 3.69 -15.44
N GLY A 79 12.85 4.84 -15.78
CA GLY A 79 13.01 5.46 -17.09
C GLY A 79 14.30 6.26 -17.21
N ASN A 80 14.59 6.68 -18.44
CA ASN A 80 15.82 7.39 -18.79
C ASN A 80 15.85 8.87 -18.31
N ASN A 81 14.79 9.33 -17.67
CA ASN A 81 14.58 10.73 -17.27
C ASN A 81 14.87 10.97 -15.78
N ALA A 82 15.48 10.04 -15.07
CA ALA A 82 15.87 10.26 -13.67
C ALA A 82 16.86 11.42 -13.61
N SER A 83 16.41 12.61 -13.16
CA SER A 83 17.31 13.74 -13.03
C SER A 83 18.34 13.42 -11.93
N ALA A 84 19.62 13.68 -12.23
CA ALA A 84 20.73 13.39 -11.32
C ALA A 84 20.60 14.07 -9.94
N THR A 85 19.81 15.14 -9.84
CA THR A 85 19.62 15.93 -8.61
C THR A 85 18.83 15.22 -7.52
N ASP A 86 17.87 14.35 -7.88
CA ASP A 86 17.02 13.65 -6.90
C ASP A 86 17.31 12.15 -6.82
N GLU A 87 18.39 11.69 -7.45
CA GLU A 87 18.73 10.27 -7.56
C GLU A 87 18.77 9.57 -6.19
N SER A 88 19.25 10.25 -5.15
CA SER A 88 19.29 9.72 -3.78
C SER A 88 17.91 9.38 -3.19
N ARG A 89 16.90 10.23 -3.44
CA ARG A 89 15.52 10.01 -2.98
C ARG A 89 14.89 8.85 -3.72
N TRP A 90 15.02 8.87 -5.05
CA TRP A 90 14.49 7.80 -5.89
C TRP A 90 15.18 6.47 -5.58
N ASN A 91 16.47 6.46 -5.31
CA ASN A 91 17.17 5.26 -4.88
C ASN A 91 16.65 4.71 -3.55
N SER A 92 16.40 5.59 -2.57
CA SER A 92 15.80 5.19 -1.28
C SER A 92 14.44 4.51 -1.48
N LEU A 93 13.62 5.02 -2.40
CA LEU A 93 12.34 4.39 -2.76
C LEU A 93 12.51 3.03 -3.46
N ARG A 94 13.52 2.84 -4.32
CA ARG A 94 13.81 1.54 -4.97
C ARG A 94 14.18 0.44 -3.97
N CYS A 95 14.80 0.83 -2.85
CA CYS A 95 15.25 -0.06 -1.79
C CYS A 95 14.11 -0.53 -0.87
N LEU A 96 12.91 0.05 -0.97
CA LEU A 96 11.75 -0.40 -0.22
C LEU A 96 11.25 -1.77 -0.72
N ASP A 97 10.49 -2.46 0.13
CA ASP A 97 9.68 -3.59 -0.29
C ASP A 97 8.57 -3.12 -1.24
N CYS A 98 8.06 -4.07 -2.02
CA CYS A 98 7.12 -3.76 -3.10
C CYS A 98 5.80 -3.16 -2.56
N GLU A 99 5.35 -3.62 -1.39
CA GLU A 99 4.10 -3.19 -0.79
C GLU A 99 4.20 -1.75 -0.29
N THR A 100 5.23 -1.44 0.52
CA THR A 100 5.50 -0.08 0.99
C THR A 100 5.72 0.88 -0.18
N PHE A 101 6.49 0.45 -1.19
CA PHE A 101 6.73 1.26 -2.38
C PHE A 101 5.42 1.64 -3.08
N LEU A 102 4.57 0.66 -3.38
CA LEU A 102 3.29 0.91 -4.04
C LEU A 102 2.38 1.78 -3.18
N PHE A 103 2.39 1.59 -1.86
CA PHE A 103 1.59 2.41 -0.95
C PHE A 103 2.00 3.88 -1.02
N ILE A 104 3.30 4.17 -1.06
CA ILE A 104 3.82 5.53 -1.25
C ILE A 104 3.47 6.06 -2.65
N ALA A 105 3.65 5.26 -3.70
CA ALA A 105 3.37 5.65 -5.09
C ALA A 105 1.89 5.99 -5.32
N VAL A 106 1.00 5.40 -4.53
CA VAL A 106 -0.43 5.72 -4.53
C VAL A 106 -0.72 6.97 -3.70
N SER A 107 -0.02 7.15 -2.58
CA SER A 107 -0.21 8.28 -1.65
C SER A 107 0.28 9.62 -2.20
N TYR A 108 1.37 9.61 -2.97
CA TYR A 108 2.02 10.82 -3.46
C TYR A 108 2.06 10.85 -4.99
N THR A 109 2.35 12.01 -5.57
CA THR A 109 2.83 12.15 -6.94
C THR A 109 4.35 12.24 -6.96
N PRO A 110 5.02 11.99 -8.11
CA PRO A 110 6.47 12.13 -8.16
C PRO A 110 6.96 13.55 -7.82
N MET A 111 6.16 14.56 -8.19
CA MET A 111 6.45 15.95 -7.88
C MET A 111 6.36 16.24 -6.38
N ASP A 112 5.44 15.60 -5.66
CA ASP A 112 5.37 15.73 -4.19
C ASP A 112 6.64 15.18 -3.55
N ILE A 113 7.13 14.02 -4.00
CA ILE A 113 8.38 13.42 -3.52
C ILE A 113 9.59 14.31 -3.81
N THR A 114 9.70 14.88 -5.01
CA THR A 114 10.79 15.81 -5.35
C THR A 114 10.74 17.08 -4.50
N LYS A 115 9.56 17.67 -4.32
CA LYS A 115 9.39 18.93 -3.57
C LYS A 115 9.36 18.75 -2.05
N MET A 116 9.21 17.52 -1.56
CA MET A 116 9.12 17.24 -0.13
C MET A 116 10.35 17.78 0.61
N PRO A 117 10.20 18.44 1.77
CA PRO A 117 11.34 18.78 2.61
C PRO A 117 12.13 17.51 2.98
N ARG A 118 13.46 17.62 3.09
CA ARG A 118 14.34 16.47 3.37
C ARG A 118 13.89 15.69 4.61
N ILE A 119 13.50 16.39 5.66
CA ILE A 119 13.04 15.82 6.93
C ILE A 119 11.75 15.02 6.72
N GLY A 120 10.79 15.57 5.98
CA GLY A 120 9.55 14.86 5.63
C GLY A 120 9.81 13.62 4.79
N PHE A 121 10.73 13.69 3.82
CA PHE A 121 11.09 12.53 3.00
C PHE A 121 11.76 11.43 3.83
N GLN A 122 12.73 11.80 4.68
CA GLN A 122 13.38 10.84 5.57
C GLN A 122 12.35 10.17 6.51
N TYR A 123 11.47 10.96 7.11
CA TYR A 123 10.40 10.44 7.95
C TYR A 123 9.47 9.50 7.18
N LEU A 124 9.08 9.84 5.95
CA LEU A 124 8.27 8.99 5.09
C LEU A 124 8.91 7.63 4.87
N ILE A 125 10.18 7.58 4.49
CA ILE A 125 10.91 6.33 4.26
C ILE A 125 10.99 5.48 5.53
N GLU A 126 11.23 6.10 6.69
CA GLU A 126 11.36 5.39 7.97
C GLU A 126 10.02 4.94 8.58
N SER A 127 8.95 5.68 8.31
CA SER A 127 7.64 5.48 8.94
C SER A 127 6.67 4.68 8.09
N ALA A 128 6.73 4.76 6.75
CA ALA A 128 5.76 4.09 5.87
C ALA A 128 5.67 2.56 6.10
N PRO A 129 6.77 1.78 6.22
CA PRO A 129 6.66 0.35 6.53
C PRO A 129 5.99 0.07 7.88
N LYS A 130 6.32 0.87 8.90
CA LYS A 130 5.74 0.77 10.25
C LYS A 130 4.27 1.18 10.27
N TYR A 131 3.91 2.13 9.42
CA TYR A 131 2.54 2.58 9.27
C TYR A 131 1.70 1.49 8.62
N LEU A 132 2.20 0.91 7.52
CA LEU A 132 1.52 -0.14 6.77
C LEU A 132 1.23 -1.38 7.62
N SER A 133 2.24 -1.86 8.37
CA SER A 133 2.11 -3.02 9.27
C SER A 133 1.11 -2.83 10.42
N LYS A 134 0.72 -1.59 10.74
CA LYS A 134 -0.25 -1.28 11.80
C LYS A 134 -1.66 -1.00 11.28
N LYS A 135 -1.83 -0.79 9.98
CA LYS A 135 -3.12 -0.40 9.39
C LYS A 135 -3.76 -1.59 8.69
N LEU A 136 -5.07 -1.70 8.87
CA LEU A 136 -5.86 -2.70 8.16
C LEU A 136 -6.17 -2.17 6.76
N LEU A 137 -5.47 -2.70 5.77
CA LEU A 137 -5.79 -2.45 4.36
C LEU A 137 -6.72 -3.54 3.82
N PRO A 138 -7.53 -3.24 2.79
CA PRO A 138 -8.31 -4.27 2.12
C PRO A 138 -7.41 -5.41 1.63
N PRO A 139 -7.88 -6.67 1.69
CA PRO A 139 -7.16 -7.78 1.09
C PRO A 139 -6.91 -7.49 -0.39
N ARG A 140 -5.71 -7.84 -0.89
CA ARG A 140 -5.31 -7.64 -2.28
C ARG A 140 -5.35 -6.18 -2.77
N TRP A 141 -5.34 -5.17 -1.89
CA TRP A 141 -5.41 -3.76 -2.29
C TRP A 141 -4.37 -3.40 -3.37
N MET A 142 -3.15 -3.94 -3.24
CA MET A 142 -2.02 -3.71 -4.15
C MET A 142 -2.18 -4.41 -5.51
N PHE A 143 -3.08 -5.40 -5.61
CA PHE A 143 -3.44 -6.11 -6.84
C PHE A 143 -4.79 -5.67 -7.39
N SER A 144 -5.26 -4.49 -7.00
CA SER A 144 -6.37 -3.83 -7.69
C SER A 144 -6.02 -3.65 -9.17
N ARG A 145 -7.04 -3.72 -10.03
CA ARG A 145 -6.89 -3.68 -11.48
C ARG A 145 -6.10 -2.45 -11.93
N GLU A 146 -6.35 -1.31 -11.32
CA GLU A 146 -5.71 -0.05 -11.67
C GLU A 146 -4.21 -0.05 -11.36
N LEU A 147 -3.80 -0.66 -10.24
CA LEU A 147 -2.38 -0.78 -9.89
C LEU A 147 -1.68 -1.79 -10.79
N GLN A 148 -2.31 -2.93 -11.06
CA GLN A 148 -1.81 -3.91 -12.02
C GLN A 148 -1.61 -3.30 -13.41
N LEU A 149 -2.58 -2.50 -13.89
CA LEU A 149 -2.45 -1.78 -15.16
C LEU A 149 -1.31 -0.76 -15.12
N GLY A 150 -1.11 -0.06 -14.00
CA GLY A 150 0.00 0.91 -13.87
C GLY A 150 1.38 0.24 -13.90
N VAL A 151 1.50 -0.94 -13.28
CA VAL A 151 2.73 -1.75 -13.33
C VAL A 151 2.95 -2.33 -14.72
N ALA A 152 1.89 -2.85 -15.36
CA ALA A 152 1.96 -3.44 -16.69
C ALA A 152 2.30 -2.41 -17.79
N ASP A 153 1.77 -1.19 -17.68
CA ASP A 153 2.02 -0.07 -18.60
C ASP A 153 3.51 0.33 -18.67
N LYS A 154 4.30 -0.01 -17.64
CA LYS A 154 5.74 0.31 -17.56
C LYS A 154 6.62 -0.94 -17.59
N ALA A 155 6.08 -2.04 -18.09
CA ALA A 155 6.72 -3.35 -18.07
C ALA A 155 8.01 -3.48 -18.91
N ASP A 156 8.24 -2.54 -19.83
CA ASP A 156 9.32 -2.47 -20.81
C ASP A 156 10.51 -1.60 -20.38
N LEU A 157 10.40 -0.89 -19.24
CA LEU A 157 11.49 -0.07 -18.71
C LEU A 157 12.73 -0.93 -18.37
N ALA A 158 13.91 -0.53 -18.85
CA ALA A 158 15.13 -1.33 -18.76
C ALA A 158 15.53 -1.74 -17.32
N GLY A 159 15.18 -0.92 -16.31
CA GLY A 159 15.49 -1.16 -14.90
C GLY A 159 14.39 -1.84 -14.07
N ILE A 160 13.19 -2.09 -14.62
CA ILE A 160 12.04 -2.50 -13.81
C ILE A 160 12.00 -4.01 -13.51
N ALA A 161 12.84 -4.82 -14.16
CA ALA A 161 12.76 -6.27 -14.12
C ALA A 161 12.79 -6.85 -12.69
N GLN A 162 13.63 -6.31 -11.81
CA GLN A 162 13.71 -6.74 -10.42
C GLN A 162 12.44 -6.38 -9.61
N PHE A 163 11.85 -5.20 -9.86
CA PHE A 163 10.60 -4.82 -9.24
C PHE A 163 9.45 -5.74 -9.68
N LYS A 164 9.31 -5.98 -11.00
CA LYS A 164 8.28 -6.88 -11.55
C LYS A 164 8.37 -8.28 -10.95
N ARG A 165 9.58 -8.83 -10.83
CA ARG A 165 9.79 -10.14 -10.23
C ARG A 165 9.22 -10.19 -8.80
N ARG A 166 9.63 -9.24 -7.95
CA ARG A 166 9.13 -9.13 -6.56
C ARG A 166 7.61 -8.94 -6.50
N TYR A 167 7.06 -8.13 -7.40
CA TYR A 167 5.62 -7.89 -7.47
C TYR A 167 4.82 -9.15 -7.82
N HIS A 168 5.28 -9.92 -8.83
CA HIS A 168 4.63 -11.17 -9.21
C HIS A 168 4.78 -12.27 -8.17
N GLU A 169 5.92 -12.37 -7.49
CA GLU A 169 6.12 -13.31 -6.38
C GLU A 169 5.03 -13.10 -5.30
N LEU A 170 4.78 -11.85 -4.90
CA LEU A 170 3.71 -11.51 -3.96
C LEU A 170 2.31 -11.83 -4.49
N GLU A 171 2.07 -11.67 -5.80
CA GLU A 171 0.81 -12.01 -6.45
C GLU A 171 0.51 -13.52 -6.34
N PHE A 172 1.52 -14.36 -6.60
CA PHE A 172 1.41 -15.81 -6.52
C PHE A 172 1.18 -16.29 -5.08
N ASP A 173 1.97 -15.78 -4.13
CA ASP A 173 1.87 -16.17 -2.71
C ASP A 173 0.49 -15.89 -2.13
N MET A 174 -0.11 -14.75 -2.49
CA MET A 174 -1.44 -14.41 -2.00
C MET A 174 -2.56 -15.21 -2.67
N ASN A 175 -2.44 -15.54 -3.96
CA ASN A 175 -3.42 -16.42 -4.62
C ASN A 175 -3.42 -17.81 -3.96
N ASN A 176 -2.24 -18.37 -3.66
CA ASN A 176 -2.14 -19.67 -2.98
C ASN A 176 -2.76 -19.65 -1.58
N THR A 177 -2.58 -18.55 -0.84
CA THR A 177 -3.10 -18.41 0.53
C THR A 177 -4.64 -18.36 0.56
N LEU A 178 -5.27 -17.69 -0.41
CA LEU A 178 -6.73 -17.59 -0.51
C LEU A 178 -7.38 -18.91 -0.94
N ASP A 179 -6.77 -19.60 -1.90
CA ASP A 179 -7.25 -20.91 -2.38
C ASP A 179 -7.26 -21.96 -1.27
N ASP A 180 -6.26 -21.94 -0.38
CA ASP A 180 -6.20 -22.84 0.78
C ASP A 180 -7.27 -22.51 1.84
N GLU A 181 -7.59 -21.23 2.06
CA GLU A 181 -8.70 -20.84 2.93
C GLU A 181 -10.07 -21.28 2.38
N GLU A 182 -10.30 -21.10 1.07
CA GLU A 182 -11.55 -21.53 0.44
C GLU A 182 -11.72 -23.05 0.47
N ARG A 183 -10.64 -23.82 0.26
CA ARG A 183 -10.67 -25.28 0.36
C ARG A 183 -10.99 -25.77 1.77
N ARG A 184 -10.55 -25.07 2.81
CA ARG A 184 -10.87 -25.39 4.22
C ARG A 184 -12.30 -25.05 4.62
N LYS A 185 -12.93 -24.08 3.96
CA LYS A 185 -14.33 -23.67 4.24
C LYS A 185 -15.38 -24.53 3.54
N ARG A 186 -15.00 -25.43 2.62
CA ARG A 186 -15.95 -26.41 2.03
C ARG A 186 -16.24 -27.50 3.06
N PRO A 187 -17.47 -27.62 3.59
CA PRO A 187 -17.83 -28.74 4.42
C PRO A 187 -17.64 -30.01 3.58
N ARG A 188 -16.79 -30.92 4.05
CA ARG A 188 -16.67 -32.25 3.48
C ARG A 188 -18.05 -32.88 3.62
N ALA A 189 -18.82 -32.92 2.54
CA ALA A 189 -20.01 -33.73 2.48
C ALA A 189 -19.55 -35.18 2.63
N GLU A 190 -19.52 -35.67 3.88
CA GLU A 190 -19.39 -37.08 4.17
C GLU A 190 -20.62 -37.75 3.56
N GLY A 191 -20.41 -38.38 2.40
CA GLY A 191 -21.40 -39.19 1.75
C GLY A 191 -21.77 -40.36 2.65
N GLN A 192 -22.83 -40.21 3.44
CA GLN A 192 -23.65 -41.34 3.85
C GLN A 192 -24.51 -41.75 2.65
N SER A 193 -23.95 -42.58 1.76
CA SER A 193 -24.76 -43.31 0.78
C SER A 193 -25.27 -44.60 1.43
N ASN A 194 -26.31 -44.46 2.26
CA ASN A 194 -27.22 -45.55 2.61
C ASN A 194 -28.46 -45.40 1.73
N ASP A 195 -28.59 -46.20 0.68
CA ASP A 195 -29.86 -46.71 0.12
C ASP A 195 -29.54 -47.64 -1.06
N LYS A 196 -29.70 -48.95 -0.91
CA LYS A 196 -30.94 -49.76 -1.00
C LYS A 196 -31.36 -50.06 -2.44
N ASP A 197 -31.25 -51.36 -2.76
CA ASP A 197 -32.04 -52.16 -3.68
C ASP A 197 -32.81 -51.45 -4.80
N GLY A 198 -32.25 -51.52 -6.02
CA GLY A 198 -32.97 -51.33 -7.27
C GLY A 198 -32.91 -52.61 -8.13
N PRO A 199 -34.03 -53.10 -8.69
CA PRO A 199 -34.09 -54.38 -9.39
C PRO A 199 -33.43 -54.32 -10.78
N PRO A 200 -33.08 -55.48 -11.38
CA PRO A 200 -32.24 -55.55 -12.58
C PRO A 200 -32.98 -55.05 -13.82
N ARG A 201 -32.39 -54.07 -14.52
CA ARG A 201 -32.83 -53.67 -15.86
C ARG A 201 -32.52 -54.78 -16.86
N LYS A 202 -33.58 -55.28 -17.50
CA LYS A 202 -33.51 -56.23 -18.62
C LYS A 202 -32.78 -55.59 -19.80
N LEU A 203 -31.79 -56.31 -20.31
CA LEU A 203 -31.14 -56.08 -21.59
C LEU A 203 -32.15 -56.32 -22.73
N LEU A 204 -32.38 -55.30 -23.56
CA LEU A 204 -32.97 -55.45 -24.89
C LEU A 204 -31.95 -54.95 -25.92
N LEU A 205 -31.32 -55.92 -26.59
CA LEU A 205 -30.56 -55.78 -27.84
C LEU A 205 -31.55 -55.79 -29.05
N PRO A 206 -31.11 -55.64 -30.31
CA PRO A 206 -31.27 -54.43 -31.09
C PRO A 206 -32.24 -54.65 -32.27
N ARG A 207 -32.70 -53.58 -32.92
CA ARG A 207 -33.28 -53.71 -34.27
C ARG A 207 -32.57 -52.80 -35.26
N TYR A 208 -31.76 -53.44 -36.09
CA TYR A 208 -31.31 -52.97 -37.39
C TYR A 208 -32.50 -52.86 -38.34
N TYR A 209 -32.61 -51.74 -39.06
CA TYR A 209 -33.19 -51.63 -40.41
C TYR A 209 -32.36 -50.54 -41.10
N LYS A 210 -31.47 -50.90 -42.05
CA LYS A 210 -31.67 -50.94 -43.51
C LYS A 210 -32.05 -49.59 -44.10
#